data_AF-L7JUY0-F1
#
_entry.id   AF-L7JUY0-F1
#
_cell.length_a   1.000
_cell.length_b   1.000
_cell.length_c   1.000
_cell.angle_alpha   90.00
_cell.angle_beta   90.00
_cell.angle_gamma   90.00
#
_symmetry.space_group_name_H-M   'P 1'
#
loop_
_entity.id
_entity.type
_entity.pdbx_description
1 polymer ?
#
loop_
_entity_poly.entity_id
_entity_poly.type
_entity_poly.pdbx_seq_one_letter_code
_entity_poly.pdbx_strand_id
1 'polypeptide(L)'
;MRKKGGRSRNINAQRTMVYAEPGISVYGQITRAFGSGRFEVICSDSSTRVCKVRGSMYKRVWIQANDIVLISNREEDDKGDIMHKYFPYEIKQLKDSKLIPDNFSGDKENAAAIEFDHI
;
A
#
# COMPACT_ATOMS: atom_id res chain seq x y z
N MET A 1 -16.95 24.79 19.12
CA MET A 1 -17.23 23.46 18.54
C MET A 1 -17.42 23.59 17.03
N ARG A 2 -16.42 23.28 16.19
CA ARG A 2 -16.51 23.47 14.73
C ARG A 2 -16.83 22.15 14.03
N LYS A 3 -18.11 21.95 13.64
CA LYS A 3 -18.49 21.02 12.58
C LYS A 3 -17.89 21.54 11.27
N LYS A 4 -16.84 20.90 10.74
CA LYS A 4 -16.34 21.19 9.39
C LYS A 4 -16.88 20.14 8.43
N GLY A 5 -17.70 20.64 7.50
CA GLY A 5 -18.53 19.89 6.56
C GLY A 5 -17.80 18.85 5.72
N GLY A 6 -18.54 17.79 5.40
CA GLY A 6 -18.12 16.73 4.49
C GLY A 6 -18.07 17.25 3.06
N ARG A 7 -16.86 17.56 2.58
CA ARG A 7 -16.58 17.48 1.14
C ARG A 7 -16.42 16.01 0.80
N SER A 8 -17.45 15.42 0.23
CA SER A 8 -17.33 14.13 -0.45
C SER A 8 -16.36 14.33 -1.62
N ARG A 9 -15.08 14.01 -1.38
CA ARG A 9 -14.08 14.00 -2.44
C ARG A 9 -14.36 12.76 -3.25
N ASN A 10 -14.76 12.97 -4.50
CA ASN A 10 -14.89 11.91 -5.49
C ASN A 10 -13.64 11.00 -5.39
N ILE A 11 -13.87 9.74 -5.03
CA ILE A 11 -12.78 8.77 -4.81
C ILE A 11 -12.09 8.41 -6.13
N ASN A 12 -12.79 8.60 -7.24
CA ASN A 12 -12.41 8.19 -8.60
C ASN A 12 -11.99 9.35 -9.52
N ALA A 13 -11.89 10.59 -9.02
CA ALA A 13 -11.30 11.66 -9.81
C ALA A 13 -9.81 11.38 -9.99
N GLN A 14 -9.30 11.37 -11.23
CA GLN A 14 -7.89 11.26 -11.60
C GLN A 14 -7.04 12.16 -10.69
N ARG A 15 -6.37 11.57 -9.70
CA ARG A 15 -5.54 12.30 -8.73
C ARG A 15 -4.13 12.35 -9.27
N THR A 16 -3.37 13.37 -8.87
CA THR A 16 -1.93 13.37 -9.11
C THR A 16 -1.32 12.16 -8.41
N MET A 17 -0.67 11.31 -9.20
CA MET A 17 0.05 10.14 -8.73
C MET A 17 1.20 10.58 -7.82
N VAL A 18 1.36 9.90 -6.69
CA VAL A 18 2.45 10.15 -5.74
C VAL A 18 3.49 9.05 -5.90
N TYR A 19 4.74 9.43 -6.12
CA TYR A 19 5.87 8.50 -6.24
C TYR A 19 6.64 8.39 -4.94
N ALA A 20 7.35 7.28 -4.77
CA ALA A 20 8.31 7.11 -3.70
C ALA A 20 9.54 8.01 -3.93
N GLU A 21 9.94 8.70 -2.87
CA GLU A 21 11.19 9.45 -2.78
C GLU A 21 12.28 8.59 -2.14
N PRO A 22 13.44 8.42 -2.79
CA PRO A 22 14.52 7.57 -2.29
C PRO A 22 15.01 8.01 -0.91
N GLY A 23 15.20 7.05 -0.01
CA GLY A 23 15.68 7.28 1.37
C GLY A 23 14.59 7.70 2.37
N ILE A 24 13.45 8.22 1.91
CA ILE A 24 12.36 8.67 2.79
C ILE A 24 11.16 7.72 2.71
N SER A 25 10.85 7.24 1.51
CA SER A 25 9.66 6.43 1.26
C SER A 25 9.92 5.31 0.26
N VAL A 26 9.09 4.29 0.35
CA VAL A 26 9.26 3.01 -0.34
C VAL A 26 7.90 2.42 -0.65
N TYR A 27 7.79 1.76 -1.80
CA TYR A 27 6.60 1.01 -2.17
C TYR A 27 6.54 -0.29 -1.36
N GLY A 28 5.34 -0.75 -1.04
CA GLY A 28 5.18 -2.07 -0.44
C GLY A 28 3.82 -2.69 -0.69
N GLN A 29 3.78 -4.00 -0.49
CA GLN A 29 2.58 -4.81 -0.58
C GLN A 29 2.19 -5.30 0.82
N ILE A 30 0.91 -5.15 1.14
CA ILE A 30 0.39 -5.58 2.44
C ILE A 30 0.28 -7.10 2.48
N THR A 31 0.86 -7.71 3.50
CA THR A 31 0.80 -9.16 3.70
C THR A 31 -0.36 -9.53 4.62
N ARG A 32 -0.40 -8.94 5.82
CA ARG A 32 -1.41 -9.24 6.83
C ARG A 32 -1.72 -8.04 7.72
N ALA A 33 -2.89 -8.09 8.36
CA ALA A 33 -3.32 -7.10 9.34
C ALA A 33 -3.00 -7.58 10.77
N PHE A 34 -2.37 -6.73 11.58
CA PHE A 34 -2.12 -6.99 13.00
C PHE A 34 -3.21 -6.39 13.92
N GLY A 35 -4.12 -5.60 13.37
CA GLY A 35 -5.14 -4.88 14.13
C GLY A 35 -4.68 -3.49 14.62
N SER A 36 -5.61 -2.71 15.18
CA SER A 36 -5.36 -1.32 15.61
C SER A 36 -4.79 -0.41 14.50
N GLY A 37 -5.07 -0.71 13.23
CA GLY A 37 -4.53 0.02 12.08
C GLY A 37 -3.04 -0.23 11.83
N ARG A 38 -2.50 -1.37 12.28
CA ARG A 38 -1.16 -1.86 11.95
C ARG A 38 -1.22 -3.00 10.95
N PHE A 39 -0.28 -3.02 10.02
CA PHE A 39 -0.18 -4.01 8.96
C PHE A 39 1.27 -4.44 8.79
N GLU A 40 1.47 -5.70 8.42
CA GLU A 40 2.73 -6.18 7.89
C GLU A 40 2.82 -5.82 6.42
N VAL A 41 3.94 -5.25 6.02
CA VAL A 41 4.15 -4.81 4.65
C VAL A 41 5.51 -5.27 4.17
N ILE A 42 5.52 -5.97 3.04
CA ILE A 42 6.74 -6.33 2.32
C ILE A 42 7.09 -5.15 1.41
N CYS A 43 8.25 -4.56 1.64
CA CYS A 43 8.73 -3.39 0.94
C CYS A 43 9.53 -3.78 -0.31
N SER A 44 9.59 -2.88 -1.30
CA SER A 44 10.38 -3.09 -2.53
C SER A 44 11.90 -3.09 -2.29
N ASP A 45 12.35 -2.70 -1.10
CA ASP A 45 13.73 -2.77 -0.62
C ASP A 45 14.09 -4.14 0.00
N SER A 46 13.21 -5.15 -0.16
CA SER A 46 13.32 -6.50 0.43
C SER A 46 13.19 -6.58 1.95
N SER A 47 12.83 -5.49 2.63
CA SER A 47 12.57 -5.49 4.07
C SER A 47 11.09 -5.75 4.37
N THR A 48 10.78 -6.37 5.50
CA THR A 48 9.41 -6.49 5.99
C THR A 48 9.24 -5.56 7.18
N ARG A 49 8.22 -4.68 7.13
CA ARG A 49 8.03 -3.63 8.14
C ARG A 49 6.63 -3.72 8.75
N VAL A 50 6.52 -3.36 10.03
CA VAL A 50 5.23 -3.15 10.68
C VAL A 50 4.83 -1.68 10.49
N CYS A 51 3.87 -1.46 9.61
CA CYS A 51 3.44 -0.12 9.23
C CYS A 51 2.12 0.27 9.92
N LYS A 52 2.05 1.52 10.40
CA LYS A 52 0.83 2.10 10.97
C LYS A 52 0.10 2.95 9.93
N VAL A 53 -1.22 2.86 9.84
CA VAL A 53 -2.01 3.74 8.97
C VAL A 53 -1.93 5.18 9.47
N ARG A 54 -1.50 6.11 8.60
CA ARG A 54 -1.46 7.53 8.93
C ARG A 54 -2.87 8.04 9.27
N GLY A 55 -2.97 8.90 10.28
CA GLY A 55 -4.26 9.39 10.79
C GLY A 55 -5.15 10.05 9.73
N SER A 56 -4.56 10.59 8.65
CA SER A 56 -5.28 11.15 7.50
C SER A 56 -6.07 10.10 6.71
N MET A 57 -5.64 8.84 6.72
CA MET A 57 -6.26 7.69 6.04
C MET A 57 -7.13 6.84 6.97
N TYR A 58 -6.86 6.87 8.28
CA TYR A 58 -7.56 6.06 9.27
C TYR A 58 -9.08 6.27 9.19
N LYS A 59 -9.84 5.17 9.10
CA LYS A 59 -11.31 5.13 8.87
C LYS A 59 -11.80 5.73 7.55
N ARG A 60 -10.93 6.27 6.70
CA ARG A 60 -11.31 6.89 5.41
C ARG A 60 -10.96 6.03 4.20
N VAL A 61 -9.90 5.23 4.31
CA VAL A 61 -9.43 4.34 3.25
C VAL A 61 -9.50 2.92 3.77
N TRP A 62 -10.16 2.04 3.03
CA TRP A 62 -10.17 0.62 3.31
C TRP A 62 -8.89 -0.02 2.77
N ILE A 63 -8.19 -0.74 3.64
CA ILE A 63 -6.90 -1.35 3.38
C ILE A 63 -7.02 -2.84 3.71
N GLN A 64 -6.62 -3.71 2.79
CA GLN A 64 -6.66 -5.17 2.91
C GLN A 64 -5.33 -5.79 2.46
N ALA A 65 -5.15 -7.09 2.69
CA ALA A 65 -4.00 -7.82 2.16
C ALA A 65 -3.92 -7.71 0.63
N ASN A 66 -2.71 -7.77 0.09
CA ASN A 66 -2.36 -7.59 -1.33
C ASN A 66 -2.57 -6.17 -1.89
N ASP A 67 -3.09 -5.21 -1.10
CA ASP A 67 -3.10 -3.81 -1.54
C ASP A 67 -1.66 -3.28 -1.66
N ILE A 68 -1.39 -2.47 -2.70
CA ILE A 68 -0.13 -1.77 -2.89
C ILE A 68 -0.20 -0.39 -2.24
N VAL A 69 0.81 -0.06 -1.45
CA VAL A 69 0.86 1.15 -0.64
C VAL A 69 2.20 1.86 -0.74
N LEU A 70 2.17 3.16 -0.44
CA LEU A 70 3.37 3.96 -0.20
C LEU A 70 3.61 4.06 1.31
N ILE A 71 4.83 3.76 1.71
CA ILE A 71 5.27 3.73 3.11
C ILE A 71 6.33 4.80 3.28
N SER A 72 6.26 5.55 4.38
CA SER A 72 7.39 6.34 4.87
C SER A 72 8.19 5.51 5.85
N ASN A 73 9.49 5.43 5.60
CA ASN A 73 10.43 4.85 6.54
C ASN A 73 10.61 5.78 7.73
N ARG A 74 10.85 5.19 8.89
CA ARG A 74 11.30 5.90 10.09
C ARG A 74 12.77 5.61 10.31
N GLU A 75 13.36 6.27 11.31
CA GLU A 75 14.73 5.99 11.76
C GLU A 75 14.94 4.55 12.20
N GLU A 76 13.87 3.84 12.58
CA GLU A 76 13.89 2.42 12.91
C GLU A 76 13.43 1.59 11.71
N ASP A 77 14.29 0.70 11.21
CA ASP A 77 14.06 -0.02 9.97
C ASP A 77 12.82 -0.93 10.00
N ASP A 78 12.47 -1.50 11.15
CA ASP A 78 11.33 -2.41 11.25
C ASP A 78 9.96 -1.69 11.26
N LYS A 79 9.94 -0.35 11.27
CA LYS A 79 8.72 0.44 11.45
C LYS A 79 8.53 1.48 10.36
N GLY A 80 7.26 1.72 10.03
CA GLY A 80 6.89 2.75 9.05
C GLY A 80 5.47 3.26 9.22
N ASP A 81 5.12 4.24 8.39
CA ASP A 81 3.75 4.75 8.28
C ASP A 81 3.20 4.57 6.86
N ILE A 82 1.98 4.06 6.74
CA ILE A 82 1.27 3.98 5.46
C ILE A 82 0.76 5.37 5.11
N MET A 83 1.29 5.93 4.03
CA MET A 83 0.98 7.28 3.55
C MET A 83 -0.08 7.31 2.45
N HIS A 84 -0.05 6.31 1.57
CA HIS A 84 -0.92 6.25 0.40
C HIS A 84 -1.30 4.81 0.07
N LYS A 85 -2.50 4.63 -0.50
CA LYS A 85 -2.93 3.37 -1.10
C LYS A 85 -3.15 3.62 -2.58
N TYR A 86 -2.50 2.80 -3.41
CA TYR A 86 -2.66 2.88 -4.86
C TYR A 86 -3.89 2.11 -5.32
N PHE A 87 -4.58 2.68 -6.31
CA PHE A 87 -5.65 2.01 -7.02
C PHE A 87 -5.11 1.14 -8.16
N PRO A 88 -5.89 0.18 -8.67
CA PRO A 88 -5.43 -0.71 -9.74
C PRO A 88 -4.88 -0.01 -10.99
N TYR A 89 -5.44 1.15 -11.36
CA TYR A 89 -4.94 1.93 -12.50
C TYR A 89 -3.56 2.55 -12.26
N GLU A 90 -3.28 3.00 -11.02
CA GLU A 90 -1.98 3.55 -10.62
C GLU A 90 -0.94 2.44 -10.52
N ILE A 91 -1.34 1.26 -10.02
CA ILE A 91 -0.47 0.08 -9.94
C ILE A 91 0.01 -0.32 -11.34
N LYS A 92 -0.86 -0.30 -12.34
CA LYS A 92 -0.47 -0.55 -13.74
C LYS A 92 0.60 0.44 -14.23
N GLN A 93 0.46 1.73 -13.90
CA GLN A 93 1.45 2.74 -14.25
C GLN A 93 2.79 2.53 -13.51
N LEU A 94 2.75 2.13 -12.23
CA LEU A 94 3.96 1.81 -11.45
C LEU A 94 4.70 0.60 -12.03
N LYS A 95 3.98 -0.44 -12.48
CA LYS A 95 4.55 -1.63 -13.13
C LYS A 95 5.16 -1.27 -14.49
N ASP A 96 4.44 -0.51 -15.31
CA ASP A 96 4.93 -0.04 -16.62
C ASP A 96 6.21 0.80 -16.48
N SER A 97 6.27 1.63 -15.44
CA SER A 97 7.45 2.44 -15.09
C SER A 97 8.58 1.65 -14.41
N LYS A 98 8.42 0.34 -14.17
CA LYS A 98 9.36 -0.55 -13.47
C LYS A 98 9.78 -0.05 -12.08
N LEU A 99 8.89 0.67 -11.39
CA LEU A 99 9.14 1.19 -10.04
C LEU A 99 8.82 0.17 -8.95
N ILE A 100 7.97 -0.81 -9.26
CA ILE A 100 7.66 -1.93 -8.38
C ILE A 100 7.90 -3.26 -9.12
N PRO A 101 8.33 -4.31 -8.41
CA PRO A 101 8.51 -5.62 -9.00
C PRO A 101 7.19 -6.26 -9.42
N ASP A 102 7.23 -7.13 -10.44
CA ASP A 102 6.04 -7.80 -10.99
C ASP A 102 5.38 -8.76 -10.00
N ASN A 103 6.13 -9.24 -9.01
CA ASN A 103 5.64 -10.11 -7.94
C ASN A 103 4.62 -9.43 -7.02
N PHE A 104 4.51 -8.09 -7.05
CA PHE A 104 3.49 -7.37 -6.31
C PHE A 104 2.13 -7.54 -7.01
N SER A 105 1.34 -8.47 -6.49
CA SER A 105 -0.02 -8.76 -6.95
C SER A 105 -1.01 -7.72 -6.39
N GLY A 106 -1.30 -6.69 -7.17
CA GLY A 106 -2.42 -5.77 -6.91
C GLY A 106 -3.79 -6.34 -7.32
N ASP A 107 -3.76 -7.49 -8.01
CA ASP A 107 -4.93 -8.17 -8.55
C ASP A 107 -5.34 -9.29 -7.59
N LYS A 108 -6.63 -9.37 -7.26
CA LYS A 108 -7.22 -10.42 -6.41
C LYS A 108 -7.20 -11.82 -7.06
N GLU A 109 -6.48 -11.99 -8.16
CA GLU A 109 -6.54 -13.20 -8.99
C GLU A 109 -5.60 -14.32 -8.51
N ASN A 110 -4.72 -14.09 -7.53
CA ASN A 110 -3.94 -15.17 -6.92
C ASN A 110 -4.61 -15.74 -5.65
N ALA A 111 -5.87 -16.16 -5.80
CA ALA A 111 -6.55 -17.01 -4.82
C ALA A 111 -6.48 -18.51 -5.17
N ALA A 112 -5.99 -18.91 -6.36
CA ALA A 112 -5.84 -20.33 -6.69
C ALA A 112 -4.90 -20.55 -7.89
N ALA A 113 -3.65 -20.92 -7.63
CA ALA A 113 -2.82 -21.75 -8.51
C ALA A 113 -1.58 -22.20 -7.73
N ILE A 114 -1.76 -23.05 -6.71
CA ILE A 114 -0.73 -24.05 -6.41
C ILE A 114 -0.96 -25.12 -7.49
N GLU A 115 -0.16 -25.11 -8.54
CA GLU A 115 -0.14 -26.23 -9.47
C GLU A 115 0.37 -27.45 -8.71
N PHE A 116 -0.52 -28.39 -8.40
CA PHE A 116 -0.24 -29.70 -7.80
C PHE A 116 0.33 -30.68 -8.84
N ASP A 117 1.04 -30.20 -9.85
CA ASP A 117 1.77 -31.07 -10.76
C ASP A 117 3.24 -30.93 -10.43
N HIS A 118 3.71 -31.81 -9.55
CA HIS A 118 5.06 -32.39 -9.38
C HIS A 118 5.03 -33.11 -8.02
N ILE A 119 4.42 -34.30 -8.05
CA ILE A 119 4.74 -35.39 -7.12
C ILE A 119 6.20 -35.82 -7.37
#